data_AF-A0A935EVS2-F1
#
_entry.id   AF-A0A935EVS2-F1
#
_cell.length_a   1.000
_cell.length_b   1.000
_cell.length_c   1.000
_cell.angle_alpha   90.00
_cell.angle_beta   90.00
_cell.angle_gamma   90.00
#
_symmetry.space_group_name_H-M   'P 1'
#
loop_
_entity.id
_entity.type
_entity.pdbx_description
1 polymer ?
#
loop_
_entity_poly.entity_id
_entity_poly.type
_entity_poly.pdbx_seq_one_letter_code
_entity_poly.pdbx_strand_id
1 'polypeptide(L)'
;MVVLNMAEATAKVALELVDAEAARLLALLESELPPRDRAMTIVRLQHVGVLKHRLEYNLGLPAPFRGPVEWGYARKLAAEPDGGPATGDLFERQP
;
A
#
# COMPACT_ATOMS: atom_id res chain seq x y z
N MET A 1 2.86 19.82 -0.05
CA MET A 1 2.80 18.84 1.06
C MET A 1 1.45 19.02 1.75
N VAL A 2 0.58 18.02 1.73
CA VAL A 2 -0.74 18.10 2.37
C VAL A 2 -0.61 17.60 3.81
N VAL A 3 -0.72 18.51 4.77
CA VAL A 3 -0.86 18.18 6.19
C VAL A 3 -2.34 17.88 6.43
N LEU A 4 -2.65 16.72 7.00
CA LEU A 4 -4.03 16.36 7.33
C LEU A 4 -4.45 17.22 8.53
N ASN A 5 -5.49 18.03 8.39
CA ASN A 5 -6.05 18.78 9.53
C ASN A 5 -6.80 17.82 10.46
N MET A 6 -6.04 17.00 11.19
CA MET A 6 -6.51 15.95 12.08
C MET A 6 -5.83 16.10 13.43
N ALA A 7 -6.59 15.89 14.51
CA ALA A 7 -6.03 15.80 15.84
C ALA A 7 -5.04 14.62 15.94
N GLU A 8 -3.98 14.78 16.73
CA GLU A 8 -2.93 13.77 16.88
C GLU A 8 -3.48 12.39 17.30
N ALA A 9 -4.42 12.37 18.25
CA ALA A 9 -5.09 11.14 18.69
C ALA A 9 -5.82 10.43 17.53
N THR A 10 -6.53 11.19 16.68
CA THR A 10 -7.19 10.65 15.49
C THR A 10 -6.19 10.13 14.48
N ALA A 11 -5.06 10.82 14.28
CA ALA A 11 -4.01 10.38 13.37
C ALA A 11 -3.34 9.08 13.83
N LYS A 12 -3.14 8.90 15.14
CA LYS A 12 -2.61 7.64 15.71
C LYS A 12 -3.58 6.47 15.49
N VAL A 13 -4.87 6.65 15.80
CA VAL A 13 -5.88 5.61 15.54
C VAL A 13 -5.98 5.30 14.05
N ALA A 14 -5.96 6.32 13.19
CA ALA A 14 -5.97 6.12 11.74
C ALA A 14 -4.74 5.34 11.25
N LEU A 15 -3.57 5.56 11.85
CA LEU A 15 -2.34 4.83 11.52
C LEU A 15 -2.47 3.34 11.88
N GLU A 16 -3.02 3.01 13.04
CA GLU A 16 -3.30 1.62 13.45
C GLU A 16 -4.27 0.93 12.49
N LEU A 17 -5.34 1.62 12.07
CA LEU A 17 -6.30 1.09 11.10
C LEU A 17 -5.68 0.85 9.73
N VAL A 18 -4.82 1.77 9.28
CA VAL A 18 -4.06 1.65 8.03
C VAL A 18 -3.14 0.43 8.07
N ASP A 19 -2.47 0.19 9.20
CA ASP A 19 -1.60 -0.98 9.37
C ASP A 19 -2.39 -2.30 9.40
N ALA A 20 -3.54 -2.33 10.07
CA ALA A 20 -4.44 -3.47 10.07
C ALA A 20 -4.96 -3.80 8.65
N GLU A 21 -5.35 -2.78 7.88
CA GLU A 21 -5.83 -2.97 6.51
C GLU A 21 -4.69 -3.41 5.58
N ALA A 22 -3.48 -2.87 5.72
CA ALA A 22 -2.32 -3.33 4.96
C ALA A 22 -2.04 -4.81 5.21
N ALA A 23 -2.05 -5.25 6.48
CA ALA A 23 -1.87 -6.65 6.85
C ALA A 23 -2.96 -7.55 6.24
N ARG A 24 -4.23 -7.11 6.27
CA ARG A 24 -5.35 -7.84 5.67
C ARG A 24 -5.20 -7.99 4.16
N LEU A 25 -4.80 -6.93 3.45
CA LEU A 25 -4.57 -6.95 2.00
C LEU A 25 -3.39 -7.84 1.62
N LEU A 26 -2.31 -7.83 2.41
CA LEU A 26 -1.16 -8.72 2.20
C LEU A 26 -1.54 -10.19 2.37
N ALA A 27 -2.33 -10.52 3.39
CA ALA A 27 -2.84 -11.88 3.59
C ALA A 27 -3.75 -12.32 2.45
N LEU A 28 -4.59 -11.42 1.91
CA LEU A 28 -5.38 -11.71 0.71
C LEU A 28 -4.49 -12.02 -0.50
N LEU A 29 -3.39 -11.29 -0.68
CA LEU A 29 -2.43 -11.56 -1.76
C LEU A 29 -1.66 -12.88 -1.60
N GLU A 30 -1.67 -13.50 -0.42
CA GLU A 30 -1.14 -14.85 -0.18
C GLU A 30 -2.14 -15.95 -0.56
N SER A 31 -3.42 -15.61 -0.67
CA SER A 31 -4.44 -16.54 -1.16
C SER A 31 -4.50 -16.58 -2.69
N GLU A 32 -5.04 -17.65 -3.24
CA GLU A 32 -5.37 -17.70 -4.67
C GLU A 32 -6.53 -16.73 -4.95
N LEU A 33 -6.18 -15.59 -5.54
CA LEU A 33 -7.14 -14.59 -6.01
C LEU A 33 -7.26 -14.65 -7.53
N PRO A 34 -8.46 -14.45 -8.09
CA PRO A 34 -8.63 -14.18 -9.51
C PRO A 34 -7.72 -13.01 -9.95
N PRO A 35 -7.17 -13.02 -11.18
CA PRO A 35 -6.21 -12.01 -11.63
C PRO A 35 -6.68 -10.55 -11.44
N ARG A 36 -7.97 -10.31 -11.71
CA ARG A 36 -8.60 -9.00 -11.52
C ARG A 36 -8.59 -8.54 -10.06
N ASP A 37 -8.94 -9.44 -9.14
CA ASP A 37 -9.03 -9.14 -7.71
C ASP A 37 -7.64 -8.98 -7.10
N ARG A 38 -6.67 -9.75 -7.59
CA ARG A 38 -5.26 -9.61 -7.23
C ARG A 38 -4.72 -8.23 -7.62
N ALA A 39 -4.94 -7.79 -8.86
CA ALA A 39 -4.53 -6.47 -9.33
C ALA A 39 -5.20 -5.34 -8.51
N MET A 40 -6.50 -5.45 -8.24
CA MET A 40 -7.22 -4.49 -7.41
C MET A 40 -6.68 -4.44 -5.96
N THR A 41 -6.32 -5.59 -5.40
CA THR A 41 -5.75 -5.70 -4.05
C THR A 41 -4.38 -5.03 -3.98
N ILE A 42 -3.54 -5.17 -5.02
CA ILE A 42 -2.26 -4.47 -5.14
C ILE A 42 -2.45 -2.96 -5.16
N VAL A 43 -3.38 -2.46 -5.99
CA VAL A 43 -3.69 -1.02 -6.08
C VAL A 43 -4.18 -0.48 -4.73
N ARG A 44 -5.06 -1.21 -4.04
CA ARG A 44 -5.51 -0.85 -2.68
C ARG A 44 -4.34 -0.79 -1.70
N LEU A 45 -3.45 -1.77 -1.73
CA LEU A 45 -2.27 -1.79 -0.87
C LEU A 45 -1.38 -0.57 -1.12
N GLN A 46 -1.18 -0.18 -2.38
CA GLN A 46 -0.46 1.05 -2.72
C GLN A 46 -1.15 2.31 -2.14
N HIS A 47 -2.47 2.43 -2.25
CA HIS A 47 -3.21 3.54 -1.67
C HIS A 47 -3.13 3.59 -0.14
N VAL A 48 -3.23 2.44 0.54
CA VAL A 48 -3.04 2.34 2.00
C VAL A 48 -1.63 2.82 2.37
N GLY A 49 -0.63 2.51 1.56
CA GLY A 49 0.72 3.03 1.76
C GLY A 49 0.83 4.55 1.65
N VAL A 50 0.18 5.15 0.65
CA VAL A 50 0.12 6.61 0.53
C VAL A 50 -0.55 7.25 1.76
N LEU A 51 -1.61 6.63 2.29
CA LEU A 51 -2.27 7.11 3.50
C LEU A 51 -1.36 7.01 4.73
N LYS A 52 -0.67 5.88 4.90
CA LYS A 52 0.31 5.67 5.98
C LYS A 52 1.36 6.78 5.98
N HIS A 53 2.01 6.99 4.84
CA HIS A 53 3.02 8.03 4.68
C HIS A 53 2.50 9.41 5.10
N ARG A 54 1.30 9.78 4.63
CA ARG A 54 0.71 11.10 4.96
C ARG A 54 0.40 11.23 6.45
N LEU A 55 -0.08 10.17 7.10
CA LEU A 55 -0.34 10.15 8.54
C LEU A 55 0.96 10.26 9.36
N GLU A 56 2.00 9.53 8.97
CA GLU A 56 3.31 9.59 9.64
C GLU A 56 3.94 10.98 9.53
N TYR A 57 3.88 11.59 8.34
CA TYR A 57 4.31 12.98 8.15
C TYR A 57 3.50 13.96 9.00
N ASN A 58 2.17 13.77 9.08
CA ASN A 58 1.31 14.60 9.92
C ASN A 58 1.68 14.51 11.42
N LEU A 59 2.15 13.34 11.86
CA LEU A 59 2.58 13.08 13.22
C LEU A 59 4.05 13.47 13.49
N GLY A 60 4.78 13.97 12.48
CA GLY A 60 6.19 14.32 12.62
C GLY A 60 7.11 13.11 12.86
N LEU A 61 6.71 11.91 12.41
CA LEU A 61 7.49 10.69 12.62
C LEU A 61 8.76 10.70 11.74
N PRO A 62 9.92 10.27 12.28
CA PRO A 62 11.23 10.45 11.63
C PRO A 62 11.52 9.46 10.50
N ALA A 63 10.65 8.48 10.24
CA ALA A 63 10.85 7.45 9.23
C ALA A 63 9.91 7.68 8.04
N PRO A 64 10.42 7.96 6.83
CA PRO A 64 9.58 8.03 5.65
C PRO A 64 9.16 6.61 5.24
N PHE A 65 7.86 6.31 5.36
CA PHE A 65 7.24 5.12 4.78
C PHE A 65 7.77 4.84 3.35
N ARG A 66 8.34 3.64 3.11
CA ARG A 66 8.92 3.27 1.81
C ARG A 66 8.02 2.38 0.93
N GLY A 67 6.73 2.26 1.26
CA GLY A 67 5.79 1.56 0.38
C GLY A 67 5.60 0.07 0.67
N PRO A 68 4.88 -0.64 -0.23
CA PRO A 68 4.62 -2.08 -0.15
C PRO A 68 5.88 -2.96 -0.07
N VAL A 69 7.02 -2.42 -0.50
CA VAL A 69 8.34 -3.07 -0.42
C VAL A 69 8.75 -3.34 1.03
N GLU A 70 8.57 -2.38 1.94
CA GLU A 70 8.84 -2.55 3.37
C GLU A 70 7.86 -3.51 4.05
N TRP A 71 6.65 -3.64 3.49
CA TRP A 71 5.66 -4.64 3.89
C TRP A 71 5.93 -6.05 3.33
N GLY A 72 7.09 -6.26 2.69
CA GLY A 72 7.52 -7.59 2.21
C GLY A 72 7.03 -7.95 0.80
N TYR A 73 6.35 -7.04 0.08
CA TYR A 73 5.80 -7.34 -1.24
C TYR A 73 6.89 -7.48 -2.33
N ALA A 74 8.02 -6.77 -2.23
CA ALA A 74 9.11 -6.89 -3.21
C ALA A 74 9.73 -8.29 -3.26
N ARG A 75 9.82 -8.99 -2.11
CA ARG A 75 10.27 -10.39 -2.06
C ARG A 75 9.30 -11.31 -2.80
N LYS A 76 8.01 -10.96 -2.84
CA LYS A 76 6.96 -11.72 -3.53
C LYS A 76 6.94 -11.45 -5.04
N LEU A 77 7.10 -10.20 -5.46
CA LEU A 77 7.24 -9.85 -6.89
C LEU A 77 8.49 -10.49 -7.51
N ALA A 78 9.61 -10.53 -6.79
CA ALA A 78 10.85 -11.16 -7.26
C ALA A 78 10.82 -12.69 -7.25
N ALA A 79 9.85 -13.30 -6.56
CA ALA A 79 9.66 -14.75 -6.50
C ALA A 79 8.71 -15.27 -7.59
N GLU A 80 8.08 -14.40 -8.38
CA GLU A 80 7.32 -14.81 -9.56
C GLU A 80 8.28 -15.01 -10.74
N PRO A 81 8.37 -16.24 -11.31
CA PRO A 81 9.17 -16.47 -12.51
C PRO A 81 8.46 -15.80 -13.69
N ASP A 82 9.11 -14.80 -14.29
CA ASP A 82 8.78 -14.14 -15.56
C ASP A 82 7.29 -14.03 -15.92
N GLY A 83 6.67 -12.86 -15.66
CA GLY A 83 5.39 -12.52 -16.30
C GLY A 83 4.44 -11.56 -15.58
N GLY A 84 4.81 -10.97 -14.44
CA GLY A 84 3.97 -9.93 -13.82
C GLY A 84 3.90 -8.68 -14.72
N PRO A 85 2.71 -8.10 -14.98
CA PRO A 85 2.59 -6.96 -15.89
C PRO A 85 3.45 -5.81 -15.37
N ALA A 86 4.33 -5.31 -16.26
CA ALA A 86 5.13 -4.14 -15.98
C ALA A 86 4.19 -3.04 -15.50
N THR A 87 4.50 -2.47 -14.34
CA THR A 87 3.68 -1.45 -13.68
C THR A 87 3.51 -0.18 -14.54
N GLY A 88 4.18 -0.11 -15.70
CA GLY A 88 3.99 0.91 -16.74
C GLY A 88 2.72 0.72 -17.60
N ASP A 89 2.20 -0.49 -17.80
CA ASP A 89 1.06 -0.73 -18.71
C ASP A 89 -0.31 -0.37 -18.08
N LEU A 90 -0.38 -0.22 -16.76
CA LEU A 90 -1.63 0.14 -16.06
C LEU A 90 -1.97 1.63 -16.15
N PHE A 91 -1.04 2.48 -16.59
CA PHE A 91 -1.22 3.94 -16.71
C PHE A 91 -1.26 4.45 -18.15
N GLU A 92 -0.94 3.64 -19.17
CA GLU A 92 -0.95 4.05 -20.58
C GLU A 92 -2.29 3.84 -21.30
N ARG A 93 -3.30 3.29 -20.62
CA ARG A 93 -4.63 3.06 -21.20
C ARG A 93 -5.75 3.64 -20.35
N GLN A 94 -5.82 4.97 -20.29
CA GLN A 94 -7.10 5.65 -20.10
C GLN A 94 -7.30 6.65 -21.24
N PRO A 95 -8.50 6.66 -21.87
CA PRO A 95 -8.83 7.56 -22.98
C PRO A 95 -8.89 9.04 -22.56
#